data_AF-A0A3R7ATB3-F1
#
_entry.id   AF-A0A3R7ATB3-F1
#
_cell.length_a   1.000
_cell.length_b   1.000
_cell.length_c   1.000
_cell.angle_alpha   90.00
_cell.angle_beta   90.00
_cell.angle_gamma   90.00
#
_symmetry.space_group_name_H-M   'P 1'
#
loop_
_entity.id
_entity.type
_entity.pdbx_description
1 polymer ?
#
loop_
_entity_poly.entity_id
_entity_poly.type
_entity_poly.pdbx_seq_one_letter_code
_entity_poly.pdbx_strand_id
1 'polypeptide(L)'
;MPFITSCYHVQVTVQTDHVDNIPCGTSGGVEVVNRLRTKDVYDTIKNYTVHYDKTWIFDKIHHEINQFCSKHTLQEVYIDLFDTLDESLAKIIAVRVTKPKIPESIRYNYADMELQKTKLLIAHETQRVIEKEAETDKKRATIEAEKVSAVSKINMLKEIAEKVHL
;
A
#
# COMPACT_ATOMS: atom_id res chain seq x y z
N MET A 1 -27.96 -45.32 16.72
CA MET A 1 -26.66 -45.01 17.37
C MET A 1 -26.91 -44.08 18.54
N PRO A 2 -26.70 -44.48 19.81
CA PRO A 2 -27.16 -43.71 20.98
C PRO A 2 -26.09 -42.80 21.62
N PHE A 3 -25.13 -42.27 20.84
CA PHE A 3 -24.06 -41.42 21.40
C PHE A 3 -23.74 -40.16 20.57
N ILE A 4 -24.42 -39.93 19.45
CA ILE A 4 -24.29 -38.68 18.66
C ILE A 4 -25.52 -37.85 18.95
N THR A 5 -25.36 -36.76 19.69
CA THR A 5 -26.45 -35.85 20.06
C THR A 5 -26.70 -34.80 18.99
N SER A 6 -25.65 -34.36 18.29
CA SER A 6 -25.74 -33.38 17.20
C SER A 6 -24.55 -33.48 16.24
N CYS A 7 -24.80 -33.24 14.96
CA CYS A 7 -23.79 -33.15 13.91
C CYS A 7 -23.90 -31.77 13.26
N TYR A 8 -22.77 -31.10 13.09
CA TYR A 8 -22.71 -29.77 12.48
C TYR A 8 -21.73 -29.77 11.32
N HIS A 9 -22.15 -29.21 10.19
CA HIS A 9 -21.27 -28.97 9.05
C HIS A 9 -20.59 -27.62 9.22
N VAL A 10 -19.27 -27.62 9.10
CA VAL A 10 -18.44 -26.42 9.28
C VAL A 10 -17.77 -26.11 7.96
N GLN A 11 -17.96 -24.89 7.49
CA GLN A 11 -17.39 -24.41 6.26
C GLN A 11 -15.97 -23.87 6.53
N VAL A 12 -15.00 -24.28 5.71
CA VAL A 12 -13.58 -23.89 5.80
C VAL A 12 -13.09 -23.10 4.59
N THR A 13 -14.02 -22.71 3.71
CA THR A 13 -13.71 -21.84 2.57
C THR A 13 -13.50 -20.42 3.05
N VAL A 14 -13.02 -19.55 2.16
CA VAL A 14 -13.00 -18.11 2.43
C VAL A 14 -14.43 -17.63 2.64
N GLN A 15 -14.65 -16.83 3.67
CA GLN A 15 -15.92 -16.18 3.99
C GLN A 15 -15.68 -14.68 4.10
N THR A 16 -16.69 -13.91 3.72
CA THR A 16 -16.69 -12.46 3.85
C THR A 16 -17.81 -12.08 4.81
N ASP A 17 -17.43 -11.50 5.94
CA ASP A 17 -18.34 -10.99 6.95
C ASP A 17 -18.31 -9.46 6.95
N HIS A 18 -19.42 -8.85 7.35
CA HIS A 18 -19.51 -7.40 7.48
C HIS A 18 -19.56 -7.03 8.95
N VAL A 19 -18.63 -6.18 9.38
CA VAL A 19 -18.54 -5.69 10.76
C VAL A 19 -19.02 -4.24 10.81
N ASP A 20 -20.13 -4.02 11.50
CA ASP A 20 -20.75 -2.70 11.69
C ASP A 20 -20.30 -2.03 13.00
N ASN A 21 -20.69 -0.77 13.21
CA ASN A 21 -20.51 -0.04 14.48
C ASN A 21 -19.07 0.11 14.97
N ILE A 22 -18.13 0.23 14.03
CA ILE A 22 -16.74 0.51 14.36
C ILE A 22 -16.60 2.01 14.73
N PRO A 23 -16.06 2.34 15.92
CA PRO A 23 -16.06 3.72 16.44
C PRO A 23 -15.15 4.68 15.68
N CYS A 24 -14.30 4.17 14.79
CA CYS A 24 -13.47 4.98 13.91
C CYS A 24 -14.26 5.55 12.72
N GLY A 25 -15.47 6.06 12.93
CA GLY A 25 -16.22 6.86 11.95
C GLY A 25 -16.50 6.22 10.59
N THR A 26 -16.40 4.89 10.46
CA THR A 26 -16.78 4.19 9.23
C THR A 26 -18.30 4.01 9.25
N SER A 27 -19.02 5.00 8.72
CA SER A 27 -20.49 4.99 8.70
C SER A 27 -21.11 3.82 7.93
N GLY A 28 -20.30 3.06 7.19
CA GLY A 28 -20.71 1.85 6.46
C GLY A 28 -20.03 0.56 6.91
N GLY A 29 -19.43 0.53 8.11
CA GLY A 29 -18.69 -0.63 8.62
C GLY A 29 -17.53 -1.06 7.73
N VAL A 30 -17.02 -2.26 7.98
CA VAL A 30 -15.87 -2.82 7.29
C VAL A 30 -16.11 -4.28 6.89
N GLU A 31 -15.75 -4.60 5.66
CA GLU A 31 -15.74 -5.97 5.16
C GLU A 31 -14.47 -6.70 5.61
N VAL A 32 -14.71 -7.87 6.20
CA VAL A 32 -13.75 -8.73 6.86
C VAL A 32 -13.73 -10.05 6.11
N VAL A 33 -12.60 -10.38 5.51
CA VAL A 33 -12.42 -11.66 4.82
C VAL A 33 -11.66 -12.59 5.76
N ASN A 34 -12.28 -13.73 6.10
CA ASN A 34 -11.69 -14.74 6.98
C ASN A 34 -11.60 -16.11 6.29
N ARG A 35 -10.77 -17.00 6.85
CA ARG A 35 -10.72 -18.41 6.46
C ARG A 35 -10.23 -19.27 7.61
N LEU A 36 -11.06 -20.22 8.06
CA LEU A 36 -10.65 -21.22 9.03
C LEU A 36 -9.82 -22.31 8.36
N ARG A 37 -8.61 -22.58 8.90
CA ARG A 37 -7.75 -23.65 8.40
C ARG A 37 -8.27 -25.00 8.87
N THR A 38 -8.36 -25.98 7.97
CA THR A 38 -8.90 -27.33 8.25
C THR A 38 -8.30 -28.00 9.48
N LYS A 39 -6.98 -27.81 9.71
CA LYS A 39 -6.26 -28.34 10.87
C LYS A 39 -6.69 -27.73 12.22
N ASP A 40 -7.17 -26.50 12.21
CA ASP A 40 -7.49 -25.72 13.42
C ASP A 40 -9.01 -25.83 13.76
N VAL A 41 -9.82 -26.44 12.88
CA VAL A 41 -11.29 -26.50 12.97
C VAL A 41 -11.79 -27.09 14.28
N TYR A 42 -11.23 -28.23 14.68
CA TYR A 42 -11.69 -28.94 15.87
C TYR A 42 -11.48 -28.12 17.14
N ASP A 43 -10.28 -27.56 17.30
CA ASP A 43 -9.92 -26.76 18.48
C ASP A 43 -10.70 -25.44 18.51
N THR A 44 -10.87 -24.77 17.36
CA THR A 44 -11.68 -23.55 17.26
C THR A 44 -13.13 -23.80 17.68
N ILE A 45 -13.77 -24.85 17.19
CA ILE A 45 -15.18 -25.15 17.54
C ILE A 45 -15.31 -25.58 19.00
N LYS A 46 -14.35 -26.34 19.51
CA LYS A 46 -14.35 -26.76 20.91
C LYS A 46 -14.27 -25.54 21.86
N ASN A 47 -13.49 -24.53 21.48
CA ASN A 47 -13.26 -23.35 22.33
C ASN A 47 -14.30 -22.23 22.12
N TYR A 48 -14.83 -22.07 20.90
CA TYR A 48 -15.67 -20.94 20.50
C TYR A 48 -17.03 -21.33 19.92
N THR A 49 -17.38 -22.61 20.00
CA THR A 49 -18.61 -23.21 19.43
C THR A 49 -18.67 -23.17 17.90
N VAL A 50 -19.78 -23.64 17.33
CA VAL A 50 -20.01 -23.63 15.88
C VAL A 50 -20.14 -22.22 15.30
N HIS A 51 -20.48 -21.23 16.14
CA HIS A 51 -20.59 -19.80 15.80
C HIS A 51 -19.34 -19.02 16.20
N TYR A 52 -18.17 -19.64 16.01
CA TYR A 52 -16.88 -19.05 16.35
C TYR A 52 -16.66 -17.72 15.62
N ASP A 53 -17.17 -17.59 14.40
CA ASP A 53 -17.13 -16.38 13.59
C ASP A 53 -17.65 -15.18 14.39
N LYS A 54 -18.89 -15.26 14.89
CA LYS A 54 -19.57 -14.16 15.58
C LYS A 54 -18.93 -13.73 16.88
N THR A 55 -18.32 -14.63 17.63
CA THR A 55 -17.78 -14.30 18.96
C THR A 55 -16.27 -14.10 18.90
N TRP A 56 -15.53 -15.00 18.24
CA TRP A 56 -14.09 -14.90 18.20
C TRP A 56 -13.60 -13.85 17.19
N ILE A 57 -14.22 -13.75 16.02
CA ILE A 57 -13.75 -12.84 14.96
C ILE A 57 -14.30 -11.44 15.18
N PHE A 58 -15.61 -11.28 15.37
CA PHE A 58 -16.19 -9.94 15.55
C PHE A 58 -15.70 -9.26 16.83
N ASP A 59 -15.77 -9.90 18.00
CA ASP A 59 -15.41 -9.22 19.25
C ASP A 59 -13.92 -8.86 19.28
N LYS A 60 -13.06 -9.72 18.73
CA LYS A 60 -11.62 -9.45 18.66
C LYS A 60 -11.32 -8.30 17.70
N ILE A 61 -11.96 -8.26 16.52
CA ILE A 61 -11.80 -7.15 15.57
C ILE A 61 -12.26 -5.82 16.19
N HIS A 62 -13.42 -5.80 16.83
CA HIS A 62 -13.90 -4.60 17.52
C HIS A 62 -12.91 -4.14 18.59
N HIS A 63 -12.40 -5.05 19.42
CA HIS A 63 -11.45 -4.69 20.45
C HIS A 63 -10.16 -4.07 19.88
N GLU A 64 -9.56 -4.71 18.87
CA GLU A 64 -8.32 -4.23 18.25
C GLU A 64 -8.53 -2.88 17.55
N ILE A 65 -9.62 -2.71 16.80
CA ILE A 65 -9.91 -1.43 16.13
C ILE A 65 -10.20 -0.34 17.17
N ASN A 66 -10.97 -0.64 18.23
CA ASN A 66 -11.24 0.32 19.29
C ASN A 66 -9.94 0.76 19.97
N GLN A 67 -9.03 -0.18 20.23
CA GLN A 67 -7.73 0.13 20.82
C GLN A 67 -6.89 1.00 19.89
N PHE A 68 -6.90 0.70 18.59
CA PHE A 68 -6.19 1.50 17.59
C PHE A 68 -6.71 2.93 17.52
N CYS A 69 -8.04 3.07 17.45
CA CYS A 69 -8.71 4.35 17.28
C CYS A 69 -8.84 5.16 18.57
N SER A 70 -8.51 4.58 19.72
CA SER A 70 -8.30 5.33 20.97
C SER A 70 -6.98 6.12 20.96
N LYS A 71 -6.01 5.73 20.12
CA LYS A 71 -4.68 6.34 20.05
C LYS A 71 -4.47 7.24 18.83
N HIS A 72 -5.30 7.06 17.81
CA HIS A 72 -5.17 7.74 16.52
C HIS A 72 -6.48 8.40 16.11
N THR A 73 -6.37 9.53 15.43
CA THR A 73 -7.55 10.18 14.85
C THR A 73 -8.04 9.42 13.63
N LEU A 74 -9.32 9.52 13.32
CA LEU A 74 -9.91 8.91 12.12
C LEU A 74 -9.14 9.27 10.84
N GLN A 75 -8.72 10.52 10.73
CA GLN A 75 -7.99 11.01 9.57
C GLN A 75 -6.63 10.32 9.43
N GLU A 76 -5.85 10.20 10.51
CA GLU A 76 -4.56 9.50 10.49
C GLU A 76 -4.71 8.00 10.18
N VAL A 77 -5.71 7.36 10.81
CA VAL A 77 -6.04 5.94 10.56
C VAL A 77 -6.36 5.71 9.10
N TYR A 78 -7.15 6.58 8.49
CA TYR A 78 -7.57 6.41 7.11
C TYR A 78 -6.44 6.66 6.10
N ILE A 79 -5.65 7.72 6.31
CA ILE A 79 -4.68 8.21 5.31
C ILE A 79 -3.38 7.39 5.36
N ASP A 80 -2.78 7.26 6.54
CA ASP A 80 -1.39 6.79 6.65
C ASP A 80 -1.26 5.47 7.43
N LEU A 81 -2.23 5.13 8.29
CA LEU A 81 -2.09 4.03 9.26
C LEU A 81 -2.99 2.81 9.01
N PHE A 82 -3.83 2.84 7.97
CA PHE A 82 -4.76 1.73 7.68
C PHE A 82 -4.02 0.43 7.37
N ASP A 83 -2.91 0.50 6.65
CA ASP A 83 -2.12 -0.69 6.30
C ASP A 83 -1.50 -1.32 7.55
N THR A 84 -1.15 -0.50 8.56
CA THR A 84 -0.68 -0.99 9.86
C THR A 84 -1.79 -1.74 10.61
N LEU A 85 -3.01 -1.22 10.53
CA LEU A 85 -4.19 -1.86 11.11
C LEU A 85 -4.48 -3.21 10.43
N ASP A 86 -4.52 -3.26 9.09
CA ASP A 86 -4.73 -4.51 8.35
C ASP A 86 -3.66 -5.56 8.68
N GLU A 87 -2.38 -5.16 8.73
CA GLU A 87 -1.28 -6.07 9.10
C GLU A 87 -1.42 -6.63 10.53
N SER A 88 -1.83 -5.80 11.49
CA SER A 88 -2.04 -6.23 12.87
C SER A 88 -3.16 -7.27 12.99
N LEU A 89 -4.25 -7.06 12.25
CA LEU A 89 -5.42 -7.95 12.25
C LEU A 89 -5.13 -9.25 11.50
N ALA A 90 -4.37 -9.17 10.40
CA ALA A 90 -3.93 -10.33 9.62
C ALA A 90 -3.06 -11.29 10.43
N LYS A 91 -2.20 -10.78 11.32
CA LYS A 91 -1.35 -11.62 12.19
C LYS A 91 -2.14 -12.40 13.23
N ILE A 92 -3.20 -11.82 13.77
CA ILE A 92 -3.94 -12.38 14.91
C ILE A 92 -5.04 -13.34 14.44
N ILE A 93 -5.76 -13.00 13.36
CA ILE A 93 -7.00 -13.70 12.98
C ILE A 93 -6.95 -14.26 11.53
N ALA A 94 -5.82 -14.10 10.82
CA ALA A 94 -5.73 -14.41 9.38
C ALA A 94 -6.86 -13.75 8.56
N VAL A 95 -7.21 -12.54 9.00
CA VAL A 95 -8.29 -11.73 8.47
C VAL A 95 -7.71 -10.58 7.67
N ARG A 96 -8.34 -10.25 6.54
CA ARG A 96 -8.10 -8.99 5.84
C ARG A 96 -9.28 -8.05 5.97
N VAL A 97 -8.97 -6.77 6.08
CA VAL A 97 -9.91 -5.70 6.35
C VAL A 97 -9.89 -4.72 5.18
N THR A 98 -11.07 -4.41 4.66
CA THR A 98 -11.18 -3.54 3.48
C THR A 98 -11.23 -2.07 3.89
N LYS A 99 -10.67 -1.16 3.07
CA LYS A 99 -10.71 0.27 3.39
C LYS A 99 -12.17 0.75 3.47
N PRO A 100 -12.57 1.40 4.58
CA PRO A 100 -13.93 1.87 4.76
C PRO A 100 -14.27 3.02 3.80
N LYS A 101 -15.56 3.30 3.64
CA LYS A 101 -16.01 4.50 2.91
C LYS A 101 -15.62 5.76 3.68
N ILE A 102 -15.07 6.75 2.97
CA ILE A 102 -14.70 8.06 3.54
C ILE A 102 -15.98 8.74 4.07
N PRO A 103 -16.03 9.11 5.36
CA PRO A 103 -17.16 9.86 5.88
C PRO A 103 -17.18 11.28 5.31
N GLU A 104 -18.38 11.82 5.09
CA GLU A 104 -18.54 13.15 4.48
C GLU A 104 -17.84 14.27 5.26
N SER A 105 -17.74 14.13 6.59
CA SER A 105 -17.12 15.10 7.49
C SER A 105 -15.64 15.39 7.16
N ILE A 106 -14.89 14.39 6.68
CA ILE A 106 -13.46 14.55 6.34
C ILE A 106 -13.20 14.57 4.84
N ARG A 107 -14.24 14.35 4.01
CA ARG A 107 -14.10 14.17 2.57
C ARG A 107 -13.45 15.38 1.88
N TYR A 108 -13.85 16.59 2.26
CA TYR A 108 -13.28 17.82 1.72
C TYR A 108 -11.81 18.00 2.12
N ASN A 109 -11.50 17.84 3.40
CA ASN A 109 -10.13 17.99 3.91
C ASN A 109 -9.18 16.93 3.31
N TYR A 110 -9.65 15.69 3.19
CA TYR A 110 -8.90 14.61 2.55
C TYR A 110 -8.60 14.93 1.08
N ALA A 111 -9.59 15.41 0.32
CA ALA A 111 -9.41 15.77 -1.08
C ALA A 111 -8.38 16.91 -1.25
N ASP A 112 -8.40 17.92 -0.38
CA ASP A 112 -7.43 19.01 -0.40
C ASP A 112 -6.01 18.53 -0.04
N MET A 113 -5.89 17.72 1.01
CA MET A 113 -4.60 17.13 1.41
C MET A 113 -3.99 16.24 0.31
N GLU A 114 -4.79 15.41 -0.36
CA GLU A 114 -4.34 14.58 -1.48
C GLU A 114 -3.89 15.43 -2.67
N LEU A 115 -4.61 16.54 -2.94
CA LEU A 115 -4.21 17.50 -3.96
C LEU A 115 -2.86 18.15 -3.61
N GLN A 116 -2.66 18.54 -2.35
CA GLN A 116 -1.40 19.13 -1.88
C GLN A 116 -0.24 18.13 -1.90
N LYS A 117 -0.43 16.89 -1.42
CA LYS A 117 0.55 15.80 -1.52
C LYS A 117 0.96 15.56 -2.97
N THR A 118 -0.02 15.49 -3.88
CA THR A 118 0.24 15.30 -5.32
C THR A 118 1.07 16.45 -5.90
N LYS A 119 0.73 17.71 -5.58
CA LYS A 119 1.51 18.88 -6.01
C LYS A 119 2.95 18.84 -5.53
N LEU A 120 3.17 18.45 -4.27
CA LEU A 120 4.51 18.32 -3.69
C LEU A 120 5.32 17.25 -4.42
N LEU A 121 4.73 16.07 -4.66
CA LEU A 121 5.38 14.98 -5.40
C LEU A 121 5.75 15.41 -6.83
N ILE A 122 4.85 16.12 -7.53
CA ILE A 122 5.13 16.66 -8.86
C ILE A 122 6.29 17.65 -8.81
N ALA A 123 6.29 18.59 -7.87
CA ALA A 123 7.36 19.58 -7.73
C ALA A 123 8.72 18.91 -7.49
N HIS A 124 8.77 17.91 -6.61
CA HIS A 124 9.98 17.14 -6.32
C HIS A 124 10.48 16.37 -7.55
N GLU A 125 9.59 15.69 -8.28
CA GLU A 125 10.00 14.97 -9.49
C GLU A 125 10.43 15.92 -10.61
N THR A 126 9.79 17.08 -10.74
CA THR A 126 10.19 18.13 -11.69
C THR A 126 11.58 18.65 -11.36
N GLN A 127 11.90 18.89 -10.08
CA GLN A 127 13.25 19.27 -9.64
C GLN A 127 14.28 18.21 -10.05
N ARG A 128 13.99 16.93 -9.81
CA ARG A 128 14.88 15.81 -10.20
C ARG A 128 15.10 15.71 -11.70
N VAL A 129 14.07 16.01 -12.50
CA VAL A 129 14.19 16.04 -13.97
C VAL A 129 15.12 17.17 -14.39
N ILE A 130 14.93 18.39 -13.85
CA ILE A 130 15.77 19.55 -14.16
C ILE A 130 17.24 19.28 -13.80
N GLU A 131 17.50 18.68 -12.62
CA GLU A 131 18.85 18.30 -12.21
C GLU A 131 19.51 17.31 -13.19
N LYS A 132 18.77 16.27 -13.61
CA LYS A 132 19.27 15.28 -14.57
C LYS A 132 19.46 15.86 -15.97
N GLU A 133 18.61 16.77 -16.42
CA GLU A 133 18.75 17.47 -17.68
C GLU A 133 20.01 18.34 -17.67
N ALA A 134 20.25 19.10 -16.60
CA ALA A 134 21.46 19.90 -16.44
C ALA A 134 22.75 19.05 -16.43
N GLU A 135 22.73 17.88 -15.80
CA GLU A 135 23.84 16.93 -15.88
C GLU A 135 24.05 16.37 -17.30
N THR A 136 22.96 16.09 -18.00
CA THR A 136 22.99 15.56 -19.37
C THR A 136 23.56 16.60 -20.34
N ASP A 137 23.15 17.87 -20.20
CA ASP A 137 23.65 18.97 -21.02
C ASP A 137 25.14 19.23 -20.80
N LYS A 138 25.62 19.15 -19.55
CA LYS A 138 27.06 19.22 -19.25
C LYS A 138 27.85 18.12 -19.97
N LYS A 139 27.38 16.87 -19.89
CA LYS A 139 28.03 15.73 -20.58
C LYS A 139 28.00 15.89 -22.09
N ARG A 140 26.89 16.40 -22.63
CA ARG A 140 26.76 16.65 -24.07
C ARG A 140 27.73 17.72 -24.55
N ALA A 141 27.89 18.81 -23.79
CA ALA A 141 28.84 19.88 -24.10
C ALA A 141 30.30 19.37 -24.08
N THR A 142 30.68 18.53 -23.11
CA THR A 142 32.03 17.94 -23.07
C THR A 142 32.28 17.00 -24.25
N ILE A 143 31.31 16.15 -24.59
CA ILE A 143 31.42 15.23 -25.74
C ILE A 143 31.56 16.01 -27.05
N GLU A 144 30.80 17.10 -27.24
CA GLU A 144 30.91 17.90 -28.47
C GLU A 144 32.26 18.62 -28.54
N ALA A 145 32.78 19.14 -27.43
CA ALA A 145 34.11 19.76 -27.40
C ALA A 145 35.23 18.75 -27.74
N GLU A 146 35.17 17.54 -27.17
CA GLU A 146 36.11 16.47 -27.48
C GLU A 146 36.03 16.04 -28.95
N LYS A 147 34.80 15.93 -29.48
CA LYS A 147 34.56 15.62 -30.89
C LYS A 147 35.14 16.68 -31.83
N VAL A 148 34.91 17.97 -31.56
CA VAL A 148 35.47 19.07 -32.37
C VAL A 148 37.00 19.06 -32.32
N SER A 149 37.59 18.80 -31.16
CA SER A 149 39.05 18.65 -31.00
C SER A 149 39.60 17.46 -31.81
N ALA A 150 38.93 16.31 -31.76
CA ALA A 150 39.31 15.13 -32.54
C ALA A 150 39.21 15.37 -34.06
N VAL A 151 38.12 15.99 -34.53
CA VAL A 151 37.97 16.33 -35.96
C VAL A 151 39.04 17.33 -36.41
N SER A 152 39.36 18.32 -35.58
CA SER A 152 40.40 19.32 -35.89
C SER A 152 41.78 18.68 -36.02
N LYS A 153 42.13 17.72 -35.15
CA LYS A 153 43.38 16.94 -35.25
C LYS A 153 43.44 16.12 -36.54
N ILE A 154 42.34 15.45 -36.92
CA ILE A 154 42.27 14.67 -38.15
C ILE A 154 42.47 15.57 -39.37
N ASN A 155 41.83 16.74 -39.41
CA ASN A 155 41.97 17.70 -40.50
C ASN A 155 43.41 18.24 -40.61
N MET A 156 44.05 18.60 -39.49
CA MET A 156 45.46 18.99 -39.49
C MET A 156 46.37 17.89 -40.06
N LEU A 157 46.18 16.64 -39.64
CA LEU A 157 46.97 15.51 -40.16
C LEU A 157 46.77 15.32 -41.66
N LYS A 158 45.53 15.48 -42.14
CA LYS A 158 45.21 15.41 -43.57
C LYS A 158 45.92 16.50 -44.37
N GLU A 159 45.86 17.76 -43.93
CA GLU A 159 46.54 18.88 -44.61
C GLU A 159 48.07 18.71 -44.66
N ILE A 160 48.67 18.18 -43.59
CA ILE A 160 50.11 17.87 -43.55
C ILE A 160 50.45 16.78 -44.57
N ALA A 161 49.67 15.70 -44.62
CA ALA A 161 49.89 14.60 -45.56
C ALA A 161 49.76 15.06 -47.03
N GLU A 162 48.82 15.95 -47.34
CA GLU A 162 48.63 16.51 -48.68
C GLU A 162 49.81 17.40 -49.11
N LYS A 163 50.40 18.17 -48.19
CA LYS A 163 51.58 19.02 -48.47
C LYS A 163 52.89 18.25 -48.65
N VAL A 164 53.01 17.06 -48.07
CA VAL A 164 54.21 16.20 -48.19
C VAL A 164 54.22 15.41 -49.50
N HIS A 165 53.08 15.28 -50.17
CA HIS A 165 52.96 14.56 -51.45
C HIS A 165 53.17 15.44 -52.70
N LEU A 166 53.46 16.74 -52.53
CA LEU A 166 53.88 17.69 -53.56
C LEU A 166 55.39 17.94 -53.48
#